data_AF-A0A3S9BND5-F1
#
_entry.id   AF-A0A3S9BND5-F1
#
_cell.length_a   1.000
_cell.length_b   1.000
_cell.length_c   1.000
_cell.angle_alpha   90.00
_cell.angle_beta   90.00
_cell.angle_gamma   90.00
#
_symmetry.space_group_name_H-M   'P 1'
#
loop_
_entity.id
_entity.type
_entity.pdbx_description
1 polymer ?
#
loop_
_entity_poly.entity_id
_entity_poly.type
_entity_poly.pdbx_seq_one_letter_code
_entity_poly.pdbx_strand_id
1 'polypeptide(L)'
;MAELAQVGDIVHVSAAAGPWCKWVVAGFVVSPQGRNAKLLRKTSFGTYSSSQKRVEGLALIERPVFKSGDKVVVDGNRGEFMCFEKGGDVVRIMLAPRRRHFTGVGFIDIAPAVVRTNYWMLVIENSKRLMEK
;
A
#
# COMPACT_ATOMS: atom_id res chain seq x y z
N MET A 1 20.06 -16.18 -4.62
CA MET A 1 19.01 -16.05 -5.66
C MET A 1 18.20 -14.81 -5.34
N ALA A 2 17.98 -13.92 -6.31
CA ALA A 2 17.14 -12.73 -6.07
C ALA A 2 15.72 -13.19 -5.76
N GLU A 3 15.17 -12.73 -4.64
CA GLU A 3 13.81 -13.09 -4.25
C GLU A 3 12.82 -12.45 -5.23
N LEU A 4 11.91 -13.25 -5.77
CA LEU A 4 10.88 -12.74 -6.69
C LEU A 4 10.02 -11.70 -5.95
N ALA A 5 9.78 -10.57 -6.62
CA ALA A 5 8.92 -9.54 -6.09
C ALA A 5 7.52 -10.10 -5.79
N GLN A 6 6.91 -9.64 -4.70
CA GLN A 6 5.56 -10.01 -4.26
C GLN A 6 4.68 -8.79 -3.99
N VAL A 7 3.37 -8.98 -3.82
CA VAL A 7 2.44 -7.89 -3.49
C VAL A 7 2.86 -7.22 -2.18
N GLY A 8 2.89 -5.88 -2.18
CA GLY A 8 3.33 -5.06 -1.05
C GLY A 8 4.83 -4.77 -1.02
N ASP A 9 5.65 -5.42 -1.84
CA ASP A 9 7.06 -5.07 -1.96
C ASP A 9 7.21 -3.64 -2.53
N ILE A 10 8.12 -2.88 -1.94
CA ILE A 10 8.57 -1.60 -2.45
C ILE A 10 9.76 -1.85 -3.36
N VAL A 11 9.66 -1.43 -4.62
CA VAL A 11 10.62 -1.72 -5.67
C VAL A 11 11.06 -0.46 -6.41
N HIS A 12 12.22 -0.56 -7.04
CA HIS A 12 12.73 0.37 -8.03
C HIS A 12 12.64 -0.24 -9.43
N VAL A 13 12.33 0.58 -10.43
CA VAL A 13 12.40 0.17 -11.85
C VAL A 13 13.75 0.58 -12.41
N SER A 14 14.62 -0.40 -12.59
CA SER A 14 15.95 -0.21 -13.18
C SER A 14 15.85 0.33 -14.61
N ALA A 15 16.68 1.33 -14.92
CA ALA A 15 17.08 1.84 -16.24
C ALA A 15 16.32 3.02 -16.92
N ALA A 16 15.11 3.44 -16.51
CA ALA A 16 14.43 4.55 -17.22
C ALA A 16 13.79 5.65 -16.35
N ALA A 17 13.51 5.39 -15.07
CA ALA A 17 12.72 6.29 -14.23
C ALA A 17 13.55 7.14 -13.24
N GLY A 18 14.87 7.09 -13.32
CA GLY A 18 15.79 7.68 -12.33
C GLY A 18 15.75 6.96 -10.97
N PRO A 19 16.79 7.07 -10.14
CA PRO A 19 16.94 6.30 -8.89
C PRO A 19 15.91 6.63 -7.80
N TRP A 20 15.08 7.66 -8.01
CA TRP A 20 14.18 8.20 -7.00
C TRP A 20 12.73 7.70 -7.11
N CYS A 21 12.36 7.05 -8.23
CA CYS A 21 10.99 6.58 -8.43
C CYS A 21 10.76 5.22 -7.79
N LYS A 22 10.26 5.22 -6.54
CA LYS A 22 9.86 4.02 -5.80
C LYS A 22 8.40 3.66 -6.11
N TRP A 23 8.11 2.37 -6.19
CA TRP A 23 6.80 1.82 -6.51
C TRP A 23 6.44 0.70 -5.55
N VAL A 24 5.15 0.42 -5.40
CA VAL A 24 4.64 -0.76 -4.69
C VAL A 24 4.10 -1.75 -5.71
N VAL A 25 4.44 -3.02 -5.54
CA VAL A 25 3.85 -4.10 -6.31
C VAL A 25 2.40 -4.32 -5.83
N ALA A 26 1.44 -4.02 -6.71
CA ALA A 26 0.01 -4.16 -6.43
C ALA A 26 -0.57 -5.50 -6.89
N GLY A 27 0.15 -6.22 -7.75
CA GLY A 27 -0.31 -7.49 -8.31
C GLY A 27 0.52 -7.89 -9.52
N PHE A 28 0.08 -8.95 -10.20
CA PHE A 28 0.78 -9.48 -11.37
C PHE A 28 -0.18 -9.68 -12.54
N VAL A 29 0.35 -9.56 -13.75
CA VAL A 29 -0.32 -9.92 -15.01
C VAL A 29 0.56 -10.93 -15.70
N VAL A 30 -0.03 -12.04 -16.11
CA VAL A 30 0.66 -13.04 -16.95
C VAL A 30 0.34 -12.72 -18.40
N SER A 31 1.37 -12.60 -19.24
CA SER A 31 1.24 -12.49 -20.69
C SER A 31 2.11 -13.54 -21.38
N PRO A 32 1.92 -13.78 -22.69
CA PRO A 32 2.77 -14.69 -23.45
C PRO A 32 4.26 -14.35 -23.39
N GLN A 33 4.60 -13.07 -23.14
CA GLN A 33 5.98 -12.60 -23.02
C GLN A 33 6.54 -12.65 -21.58
N GLY A 34 5.81 -13.22 -20.61
CA GLY A 34 6.26 -13.43 -19.24
C GLY A 34 5.32 -12.84 -18.18
N ARG A 35 5.85 -12.71 -16.95
CA ARG A 35 5.11 -12.17 -15.79
C ARG A 35 5.48 -10.71 -15.58
N ASN A 36 4.48 -9.83 -15.65
CA ASN A 36 4.63 -8.41 -15.36
C ASN A 36 4.05 -8.09 -13.98
N ALA A 37 4.73 -7.25 -13.22
CA ALA A 37 4.20 -6.64 -12.01
C ALA A 37 3.35 -5.41 -12.38
N LYS A 38 2.18 -5.28 -11.73
CA LYS A 38 1.43 -4.01 -11.66
C LYS A 38 2.06 -3.18 -10.55
N LEU A 39 2.56 -2.01 -10.91
CA LEU A 39 3.22 -1.09 -10.00
C LEU A 39 2.31 0.10 -9.74
N LEU A 40 2.18 0.48 -8.47
CA LEU A 40 1.44 1.67 -8.05
C LEU A 40 2.32 2.56 -7.18
N ARG A 41 2.11 3.86 -7.29
CA ARG A 41 2.68 4.85 -6.36
C ARG A 41 1.69 5.98 -6.14
N LYS A 42 1.79 6.64 -5.00
CA LYS A 42 1.08 7.90 -4.76
C LYS A 42 1.87 9.06 -5.35
N THR A 43 1.19 10.02 -5.94
CA THR A 43 1.79 11.27 -6.45
C THR A 43 1.78 12.33 -5.36
N SER A 44 2.56 13.39 -5.53
CA SER A 44 2.54 14.57 -4.66
C SER A 44 1.17 15.28 -4.63
N PHE A 45 0.33 15.08 -5.66
CA PHE A 45 -1.02 15.62 -5.75
C PHE A 45 -2.09 14.73 -5.07
N GLY A 46 -1.68 13.67 -4.37
CA GLY A 46 -2.59 12.75 -3.68
C GLY A 46 -3.30 11.75 -4.60
N THR A 47 -3.02 11.77 -5.89
CA THR A 47 -3.52 10.77 -6.86
C THR A 47 -2.59 9.57 -6.95
N TYR A 48 -2.94 8.56 -7.75
CA TYR A 48 -2.10 7.40 -7.99
C TYR A 48 -1.56 7.40 -9.43
N SER A 49 -0.31 6.98 -9.58
CA SER A 49 0.25 6.61 -10.89
C SER A 49 0.43 5.10 -10.94
N SER A 50 0.27 4.53 -12.14
CA SER A 50 0.47 3.11 -12.38
C SER A 50 1.53 2.86 -13.46
N SER A 51 2.19 1.71 -13.36
CA SER A 51 3.09 1.21 -14.40
C SER A 51 3.00 -0.32 -14.45
N GLN A 52 3.45 -0.90 -15.56
CA GLN A 52 3.61 -2.35 -15.70
C GLN A 52 5.01 -2.66 -16.21
N LYS A 53 5.72 -3.53 -15.49
CA LYS A 53 7.10 -3.90 -15.80
C LYS A 53 7.33 -5.38 -15.54
N ARG A 54 8.22 -5.98 -16.32
CA ARG A 54 8.70 -7.35 -16.11
C ARG A 54 9.33 -7.46 -14.72
N VAL A 55 9.04 -8.55 -14.01
CA VAL A 55 9.50 -8.76 -12.63
C VAL A 55 11.03 -8.80 -12.56
N GLU A 56 11.69 -9.30 -13.61
CA GLU A 56 13.14 -9.40 -13.73
C GLU A 56 13.83 -8.02 -13.79
N GLY A 57 13.11 -6.97 -14.16
CA GLY A 57 13.62 -5.60 -14.21
C GLY A 57 13.42 -4.80 -12.91
N LEU A 58 12.91 -5.44 -11.86
CA LEU A 58 12.63 -4.80 -10.57
C LEU A 58 13.75 -5.07 -9.58
N ALA A 59 14.20 -4.01 -8.91
CA ALA A 59 15.08 -4.12 -7.75
C ALA A 59 14.24 -3.95 -6.47
N LEU A 60 14.27 -4.94 -5.59
CA LEU A 60 13.62 -4.86 -4.28
C LEU A 60 14.33 -3.80 -3.42
N ILE A 61 13.55 -2.85 -2.88
CA ILE A 61 14.04 -1.86 -1.92
C ILE A 61 13.71 -2.31 -0.51
N GLU A 62 12.45 -2.67 -0.29
CA GLU A 62 11.93 -2.99 1.03
C GLU A 62 10.75 -3.94 0.91
N ARG A 63 10.63 -4.82 1.90
CA ARG A 63 9.48 -5.69 2.09
C ARG A 63 8.85 -5.35 3.43
N PRO A 64 7.85 -4.46 3.46
CA PRO A 64 7.14 -4.13 4.68
C PRO A 64 6.50 -5.40 5.26
N VAL A 65 6.48 -5.46 6.59
CA VAL A 65 5.81 -6.51 7.35
C VAL A 65 5.05 -5.81 8.47
N PHE A 66 3.75 -6.12 8.59
CA PHE A 66 2.90 -5.61 9.65
C PHE A 66 2.53 -6.77 10.57
N LYS A 67 2.57 -6.49 11.87
CA LYS A 67 2.19 -7.41 12.95
C LYS A 67 0.89 -6.96 13.58
N SER A 68 0.15 -7.93 14.13
CA SER A 68 -1.09 -7.62 14.85
C SER A 68 -0.83 -6.60 15.96
N GLY A 69 -1.64 -5.55 16.00
CA GLY A 69 -1.50 -4.42 16.93
C GLY A 69 -0.63 -3.26 16.43
N ASP A 70 0.05 -3.41 15.28
CA ASP A 70 0.82 -2.30 14.69
C ASP A 70 -0.09 -1.12 14.38
N LYS A 71 0.33 0.09 14.75
CA LYS A 71 -0.39 1.32 14.45
C LYS A 71 -0.24 1.65 12.98
N VAL A 72 -1.36 1.82 12.29
CA VAL A 72 -1.41 2.11 10.86
C VAL A 72 -2.38 3.24 10.55
N VAL A 73 -2.25 3.80 9.36
CA VAL A 73 -3.16 4.78 8.77
C VAL A 73 -3.83 4.18 7.54
N VAL A 74 -5.13 4.41 7.42
CA VAL A 74 -5.95 4.03 6.26
C VAL A 74 -6.89 5.18 5.90
N ASP A 75 -6.77 5.70 4.69
CA ASP A 75 -7.49 6.87 4.20
C ASP A 75 -7.43 8.05 5.19
N GLY A 76 -6.24 8.28 5.76
CA GLY A 76 -6.00 9.31 6.78
C GLY A 76 -6.58 9.02 8.18
N ASN A 77 -7.27 7.89 8.37
CA ASN A 77 -7.79 7.46 9.66
C ASN A 77 -6.80 6.53 10.37
N ARG A 78 -6.62 6.72 11.67
CA ARG A 78 -5.74 5.87 12.49
C ARG A 78 -6.43 4.55 12.81
N GLY A 79 -5.67 3.47 12.86
CA GLY A 79 -6.13 2.16 13.27
C GLY A 79 -5.00 1.23 13.69
N GLU A 80 -5.35 -0.03 13.89
CA GLU A 80 -4.46 -1.12 14.24
C GLU A 80 -4.57 -2.24 13.22
N PHE A 81 -3.42 -2.69 12.71
CA PHE A 81 -3.38 -3.87 11.86
C PHE A 81 -3.83 -5.09 12.66
N MET A 82 -4.78 -5.86 12.11
CA MET A 82 -5.26 -7.08 12.76
C MET A 82 -4.59 -8.31 12.16
N CYS A 83 -4.86 -8.57 10.88
CA CYS A 83 -4.39 -9.76 10.18
C CYS A 83 -4.55 -9.62 8.65
N PHE A 84 -3.92 -10.54 7.94
CA PHE A 84 -4.21 -10.82 6.54
C PHE A 84 -5.46 -11.70 6.40
N GLU A 85 -6.25 -11.47 5.36
CA GLU A 85 -7.30 -12.41 4.96
C GLU A 85 -6.73 -13.60 4.16
N LYS A 86 -7.56 -14.62 3.95
CA LYS A 86 -7.20 -15.76 3.11
C LYS A 86 -6.85 -15.28 1.70
N GLY A 87 -5.60 -15.47 1.30
CA GLY A 87 -5.05 -14.96 0.03
C GLY A 87 -3.89 -13.97 0.21
N GLY A 88 -3.78 -13.31 1.38
CA GLY A 88 -2.64 -12.47 1.76
C GLY A 88 -2.57 -11.10 1.06
N ASP A 89 -3.49 -10.80 0.15
CA ASP A 89 -3.59 -9.55 -0.61
C ASP A 89 -4.53 -8.53 0.03
N VAL A 90 -5.48 -8.99 0.85
CA VAL A 90 -6.39 -8.15 1.64
C VAL A 90 -6.01 -8.22 3.12
N VAL A 91 -6.07 -7.07 3.80
CA VAL A 91 -5.77 -6.92 5.22
C VAL A 91 -6.95 -6.34 5.98
N ARG A 92 -7.10 -6.76 7.25
CA ARG A 92 -8.11 -6.26 8.18
C ARG A 92 -7.48 -5.33 9.19
N ILE A 93 -8.14 -4.20 9.42
CA ILE A 93 -7.64 -3.12 10.27
C ILE A 93 -8.76 -2.65 11.18
N MET A 94 -8.48 -2.55 12.47
CA MET A 94 -9.40 -1.97 13.45
C MET A 94 -9.21 -0.46 13.47
N LEU A 95 -10.16 0.31 12.96
CA LEU A 95 -10.12 1.77 13.04
C LEU A 95 -10.35 2.23 14.48
N ALA A 96 -9.58 3.22 14.91
CA ALA A 96 -9.77 3.87 16.19
C ALA A 96 -11.10 4.64 16.21
N PRO A 97 -11.80 4.70 17.36
CA PRO A 97 -12.97 5.56 17.50
C PRO A 97 -12.57 7.01 17.26
N ARG A 98 -13.46 7.78 16.63
CA ARG A 98 -13.19 9.17 16.27
C ARG A 98 -14.45 10.02 16.37
N ARG A 99 -14.26 11.32 16.50
CA ARG A 99 -15.34 12.30 16.54
C ARG A 99 -15.20 13.24 15.37
N ARG A 100 -16.30 13.47 14.63
CA ARG A 100 -16.31 14.37 13.47
C ARG A 100 -17.35 15.45 13.66
N HIS A 101 -16.97 16.69 13.38
CA HIS A 101 -17.89 17.82 13.37
C HIS A 101 -18.60 17.90 12.02
N PHE A 102 -19.93 18.03 12.07
CA PHE A 102 -20.80 18.22 10.91
C PHE A 102 -21.53 19.55 11.09
N THR A 103 -21.39 20.43 10.09
CA THR A 103 -22.05 21.73 10.08
C THR A 103 -23.57 21.56 10.25
N GLY A 104 -24.16 22.25 11.24
CA GLY A 104 -25.59 22.20 11.53
C GLY A 104 -26.07 21.00 12.36
N VAL A 105 -25.25 19.96 12.55
CA VAL A 105 -25.60 18.75 13.32
C VAL A 105 -24.73 18.63 14.60
N GLY A 106 -23.60 19.34 14.66
CA GLY A 106 -22.68 19.26 15.78
C GLY A 106 -21.71 18.09 15.64
N PHE A 107 -21.34 17.46 16.75
CA PHE A 107 -20.38 16.37 16.73
C PHE A 107 -21.06 15.01 16.68
N ILE A 108 -20.57 14.15 15.80
CA ILE A 108 -20.97 12.75 15.72
C ILE A 108 -19.80 11.88 16.16
N ASP A 109 -20.08 10.96 17.10
CA ASP A 109 -19.15 9.93 17.52
C ASP A 109 -19.22 8.74 16.54
N ILE A 110 -18.06 8.32 16.07
CA ILE A 110 -17.89 7.21 15.15
C ILE A 110 -17.20 6.10 15.94
N ALA A 111 -17.95 5.04 16.21
CA ALA A 111 -17.47 3.87 16.93
C ALA A 111 -16.33 3.15 16.17
N PRO A 112 -15.54 2.31 16.86
CA PRO A 112 -14.53 1.48 16.21
C PRO A 112 -15.16 0.60 15.13
N ALA A 113 -14.45 0.38 14.02
CA ALA A 113 -14.93 -0.43 12.92
C ALA A 113 -13.78 -1.21 12.28
N VAL A 114 -14.06 -2.44 11.86
CA VAL A 114 -13.10 -3.24 11.08
C VAL A 114 -13.24 -2.88 9.61
N VAL A 115 -12.17 -2.38 9.01
CA VAL A 115 -12.08 -2.13 7.57
C VAL A 115 -11.24 -3.19 6.87
N ARG A 116 -11.54 -3.40 5.59
CA ARG A 116 -10.81 -4.28 4.68
C ARG A 116 -10.14 -3.41 3.63
N THR A 117 -8.87 -3.63 3.37
CA THR A 117 -8.13 -2.88 2.35
C THR A 117 -7.10 -3.76 1.66
N ASN A 118 -6.68 -3.38 0.47
CA ASN A 118 -5.61 -4.06 -0.24
C ASN A 118 -4.27 -3.81 0.45
N TYR A 119 -3.42 -4.82 0.54
CA TYR A 119 -2.13 -4.75 1.22
C TYR A 119 -1.20 -3.69 0.62
N TRP A 120 -1.16 -3.58 -0.70
CA TRP A 120 -0.37 -2.56 -1.38
C TRP A 120 -0.79 -1.14 -0.99
N MET A 121 -2.07 -0.91 -0.71
CA MET A 121 -2.58 0.42 -0.33
C MET A 121 -2.15 0.75 1.10
N LEU A 122 -2.22 -0.24 2.00
CA LEU A 122 -1.66 -0.12 3.35
C LEU A 122 -0.18 0.26 3.32
N VAL A 123 0.61 -0.39 2.47
CA VAL A 123 2.04 -0.10 2.30
C VAL A 123 2.26 1.34 1.83
N ILE A 124 1.53 1.79 0.81
CA ILE A 124 1.66 3.16 0.29
C ILE A 124 1.39 4.20 1.39
N GLU A 125 0.34 4.00 2.17
CA GLU A 125 -0.07 4.97 3.20
C GLU A 125 0.80 4.98 4.45
N ASN A 126 1.59 3.92 4.68
CA ASN A 126 2.38 3.76 5.91
C ASN A 126 3.90 3.74 5.65
N SER A 127 4.34 3.80 4.38
CA SER A 127 5.76 3.88 4.04
C SER A 127 6.23 5.32 3.85
N LYS A 128 7.12 5.78 4.74
CA LYS A 128 7.79 7.08 4.60
C LYS A 128 8.51 7.22 3.26
N ARG A 129 9.09 6.12 2.75
CA ARG A 129 9.87 6.11 1.51
C ARG A 129 9.05 6.41 0.25
N LEU A 130 7.73 6.20 0.31
CA LEU A 130 6.77 6.47 -0.77
C LEU A 130 6.07 7.83 -0.63
N MET A 131 6.27 8.50 0.50
CA MET A 131 5.61 9.76 0.85
C MET A 131 6.57 10.97 0.83
N GLU A 132 7.84 10.76 0.45
CA GLU A 132 8.82 11.85 0.30
C GLU A 132 8.51 12.70 -0.94
N LYS A 133 8.43 14.01 -0.72
CA LYS A 133 8.16 15.08 -1.70
C LYS A 133 9.32 15.30 -2.65
#